data_AF-A0A1C6P2N1-F1
#
_entry.id   AF-A0A1C6P2N1-F1
#
_cell.length_a   1.000
_cell.length_b   1.000
_cell.length_c   1.000
_cell.angle_alpha   90.00
_cell.angle_beta   90.00
_cell.angle_gamma   90.00
#
_symmetry.space_group_name_H-M   'P 1'
#
loop_
_entity.id
_entity.type
_entity.pdbx_description
1 polymer ?
#
loop_
_entity_poly.entity_id
_entity_poly.type
_entity_poly.pdbx_seq_one_letter_code
_entity_poly.pdbx_strand_id
1 'polypeptide(L)' 'MPRRGESVPFAFIADADRFRSNVTPPPRAERSLAQRAGSALFGLTVVAGLAGSLLLGVPALDPDEQSQRGGPAAAEGR' A
#
# COMPACT_ATOMS: atom_id res chain seq x y z
N MET A 1 -51.77 9.23 -17.83
CA MET A 1 -51.51 10.13 -18.99
C MET A 1 -50.03 10.11 -19.30
N PRO A 2 -49.58 9.46 -20.38
CA PRO A 2 -48.18 9.52 -20.81
C PRO A 2 -47.91 10.89 -21.46
N ARG A 3 -46.96 11.66 -20.91
CA ARG A 3 -46.43 12.85 -21.59
C ARG A 3 -45.63 12.37 -22.79
N ARG A 4 -46.14 12.66 -23.99
CA ARG A 4 -45.48 12.44 -25.27
C ARG A 4 -44.23 13.33 -25.30
N GLY A 5 -43.07 12.77 -24.99
CA GLY A 5 -41.79 13.44 -25.21
C GLY A 5 -41.55 13.53 -26.71
N GLU A 6 -41.39 14.74 -27.22
CA GLU A 6 -41.08 15.01 -28.63
C GLU A 6 -39.77 14.33 -29.04
N SER A 7 -39.80 13.67 -30.21
CA SER A 7 -38.63 13.20 -30.91
C SER A 7 -37.82 14.42 -31.38
N VAL A 8 -36.89 14.89 -30.55
CA VAL A 8 -35.95 15.93 -30.97
C VAL A 8 -34.97 15.36 -32.01
N PRO A 9 -34.75 16.07 -33.14
CA PRO A 9 -34.02 15.54 -34.31
C PRO A 9 -32.51 15.31 -34.09
N PHE A 10 -31.99 15.66 -32.92
CA PHE A 10 -30.62 15.36 -32.49
C PHE A 10 -30.64 14.84 -31.05
N ALA A 11 -31.41 13.79 -30.77
CA ALA A 11 -31.14 13.00 -29.57
C ALA A 11 -29.72 12.42 -29.71
N PHE A 12 -28.72 13.15 -29.22
CA PHE A 12 -27.36 12.69 -28.99
C PHE A 12 -27.43 11.72 -27.80
N ILE A 13 -28.10 10.58 -28.02
CA ILE A 13 -27.78 9.36 -27.29
C ILE A 13 -26.29 9.22 -27.51
N ALA A 14 -25.51 9.35 -26.44
CA ALA A 14 -24.08 9.35 -26.53
C ALA A 14 -23.67 8.09 -27.30
N ASP A 15 -23.28 8.29 -28.56
CA ASP A 15 -22.63 7.26 -29.38
C ASP A 15 -21.33 6.78 -28.69
N ALA A 16 -20.96 7.40 -27.56
CA ALA A 16 -20.02 6.92 -26.57
C ALA A 16 -20.30 5.48 -26.08
N ASP A 17 -21.54 4.98 -26.08
CA ASP A 17 -21.80 3.55 -25.81
C ASP A 17 -21.55 2.65 -27.03
N ARG A 18 -21.56 3.22 -28.25
CA ARG A 18 -21.32 2.50 -29.52
C ARG A 18 -19.86 2.53 -29.96
N PHE A 19 -19.07 3.48 -29.46
CA PHE A 19 -17.61 3.52 -29.57
C PHE A 19 -16.91 2.91 -28.34
N ARG A 20 -17.46 1.82 -27.78
CA ARG A 20 -16.56 0.80 -27.24
C ARG A 20 -15.86 0.18 -28.44
N SER A 21 -14.72 0.77 -28.80
CA SER A 21 -13.81 0.23 -29.80
C SER A 21 -13.73 -1.28 -29.58
N ASN A 22 -13.92 -2.03 -30.66
CA ASN A 22 -13.89 -3.49 -30.68
C ASN A 22 -12.45 -3.96 -30.41
N VAL A 23 -11.99 -3.72 -29.19
CA VAL A 23 -10.71 -4.10 -28.65
C VAL A 23 -11.06 -4.83 -27.38
N THR A 24 -11.09 -6.16 -27.46
CA THR A 24 -11.07 -7.00 -26.28
C THR A 24 -9.95 -6.47 -25.38
N PRO A 25 -10.23 -6.07 -24.13
CA PRO A 25 -9.19 -5.59 -23.23
C PRO A 25 -8.04 -6.59 -23.26
N PRO A 26 -6.78 -6.14 -23.49
CA PRO A 26 -5.67 -7.06 -23.56
C PRO A 26 -5.68 -7.93 -22.31
N PRO A 27 -5.50 -9.26 -22.45
CA PRO A 27 -5.53 -10.16 -21.31
C PRO A 27 -4.54 -9.65 -20.26
N ARG A 28 -4.99 -9.57 -19.00
CA ARG A 28 -4.15 -9.10 -17.91
C ARG A 28 -2.88 -9.95 -17.90
N ALA A 29 -1.73 -9.35 -18.14
CA ALA A 29 -0.46 -10.05 -18.14
C ALA A 29 -0.29 -10.72 -16.77
N GLU A 30 -0.11 -12.04 -16.77
CA GLU A 30 0.14 -12.76 -15.54
C GLU A 30 1.48 -12.30 -14.94
N ARG A 31 1.51 -12.14 -13.62
CA ARG A 31 2.75 -11.82 -12.92
C ARG A 31 3.76 -12.93 -13.18
N SER A 32 4.81 -12.60 -13.92
CA SER A 32 6.01 -13.44 -14.11
C SER A 32 6.56 -13.92 -12.76
N LEU A 33 7.20 -15.09 -12.75
CA LEU A 33 7.85 -15.67 -11.57
C LEU A 33 8.87 -14.71 -10.95
N ALA A 34 9.63 -13.99 -11.78
CA ALA A 34 10.59 -12.98 -11.31
C ALA A 34 9.90 -11.84 -10.54
N GLN A 35 8.71 -11.41 -11.00
CA GLN A 35 7.94 -10.36 -10.33
C GLN A 35 7.43 -10.82 -8.97
N ARG A 36 7.00 -12.09 -8.86
CA ARG A 36 6.56 -12.68 -7.59
C ARG A 36 7.73 -12.80 -6.61
N ALA A 37 8.86 -13.35 -7.07
CA ALA A 37 10.07 -13.50 -6.27
C ALA A 37 10.58 -12.14 -5.76
N GLY A 38 10.62 -11.13 -6.63
CA GLY A 38 11.01 -9.77 -6.24
C GLY A 38 10.09 -9.16 -5.19
N SER A 39 8.77 -9.27 -5.36
CA SER A 39 7.81 -8.76 -4.38
C SER A 39 7.90 -9.47 -3.03
N ALA A 40 8.14 -10.79 -3.04
CA ALA A 40 8.31 -11.58 -1.83
C ALA A 40 9.60 -11.23 -1.09
N LEU A 41 10.72 -11.12 -1.82
CA LEU A 41 12.01 -10.73 -1.25
C LEU A 41 11.93 -9.34 -0.62
N PHE A 42 11.34 -8.37 -1.32
CA PHE A 42 11.15 -7.03 -0.78
C PHE A 42 10.32 -7.04 0.50
N GLY A 43 9.18 -7.75 0.50
CA GLY A 43 8.34 -7.89 1.68
C GLY A 43 9.08 -8.52 2.86
N LEU A 44 9.82 -9.60 2.62
CA LEU A 44 10.61 -10.28 3.65
C LEU A 44 11.68 -9.37 4.25
N THR A 45 12.39 -8.59 3.44
CA THR A 45 13.40 -7.64 3.92
C THR A 45 12.79 -6.58 4.84
N VAL A 46 11.65 -6.02 4.45
CA VAL A 46 10.95 -5.02 5.27
C VAL A 46 10.51 -5.62 6.61
N VAL A 47 9.91 -6.80 6.59
CA VAL A 47 9.48 -7.50 7.82
C VAL A 47 10.66 -7.85 8.72
N ALA A 48 11.77 -8.35 8.15
CA ALA A 48 12.97 -8.67 8.91
C ALA A 48 13.59 -7.44 9.57
N GLY A 49 13.65 -6.31 8.85
CA GLY A 49 14.14 -5.04 9.41
C GLY A 49 13.27 -4.53 10.55
N LEU A 50 11.94 -4.57 10.39
CA LEU A 50 10.98 -4.22 11.45
C LEU A 50 11.13 -5.13 12.68
N ALA A 51 11.16 -6.44 12.47
CA ALA A 51 11.34 -7.41 13.55
C ALA A 51 12.66 -7.19 14.28
N GLY A 52 13.77 -6.98 13.55
CA GLY A 52 15.06 -6.65 14.14
C GLY A 52 15.02 -5.35 14.95
N SER A 53 14.40 -4.30 14.42
CA SER A 53 14.24 -3.03 15.15
C SER A 53 13.45 -3.20 16.45
N LEU A 54 12.43 -4.06 16.48
CA LEU A 54 11.67 -4.34 17.70
C LEU A 54 12.49 -5.17 18.69
N LEU A 55 13.18 -6.20 18.19
CA LEU A 55 14.00 -7.09 19.02
C LEU A 55 15.13 -6.35 19.73
N LEU A 56 15.74 -5.35 19.06
CA LEU A 56 16.80 -4.53 19.64
C LEU A 56 16.24 -3.29 20.39
N GLY A 57 15.16 -2.71 19.89
CA GLY A 57 14.62 -1.46 20.42
C GLY A 57 13.83 -1.62 21.71
N VAL A 58 13.04 -2.69 21.86
CA VAL A 58 12.21 -2.90 23.06
C VAL A 58 13.07 -3.07 24.33
N PRO A 59 14.12 -3.91 24.35
CA PRO A 59 15.01 -3.99 25.52
C PRO A 59 15.72 -2.67 25.84
N ALA A 60 15.98 -1.82 24.83
CA ALA A 60 16.60 -0.52 25.06
C ALA A 60 15.68 0.49 25.77
N LEU A 61 14.37 0.25 25.78
CA LEU A 61 13.39 1.05 26.51
C LEU A 61 13.20 0.57 27.95
N ASP A 62 13.75 -0.60 28.31
CA ASP A 62 13.60 -1.17 29.65
C ASP A 62 14.43 -0.35 30.66
N PRO A 63 13.79 0.28 31.67
CA PRO A 63 14.49 1.10 32.67
C PRO A 63 15.53 0.30 33.49
N ASP A 64 15.28 -0.99 33.72
CA ASP A 64 16.18 -1.85 34.49
C ASP A 64 17.48 -2.14 33.71
N GLU A 65 17.38 -2.31 32.38
CA GLU A 65 18.54 -2.43 31.49
C GLU A 65 19.34 -1.11 31.40
N GLN A 66 18.64 0.03 31.40
CA GLN A 66 19.28 1.36 31.40
C GLN A 66 20.05 1.62 32.70
N SER A 67 19.49 1.24 33.85
CA SER A 67 20.17 1.36 35.15
C SER A 67 21.41 0.47 35.26
N GLN A 68 21.44 -0.68 34.60
CA GLN A 68 22.61 -1.57 34.55
C GLN A 68 23.69 -1.08 33.58
N ARG A 69 23.30 -0.42 32.48
CA ARG A 69 24.23 0.03 31.43
C ARG A 69 24.82 1.43 31.69
N GLY A 70 24.21 2.22 32.58
CA GLY A 70 24.72 3.50 33.04
C GLY A 70 24.19 3.84 34.42
N GLY A 71 24.94 3.47 35.47
CA GLY A 71 24.74 4.03 36.82
C GLY A 71 24.72 5.57 36.79
N PRO A 72 24.11 6.23 37.79
CA PRO A 72 23.57 7.58 37.68
C PRO A 72 24.69 8.63 37.59
N ALA A 73 25.23 8.85 36.39
CA ALA A 73 26.23 9.88 36.13
C ALA A 73 25.61 11.27 35.88
N ALA A 74 24.27 11.37 35.82
CA ALA A 74 23.56 12.60 35.47
C ALA A 74 22.95 13.36 36.67
N ALA A 75 23.12 12.89 37.91
CA ALA A 75 22.53 13.51 39.11
C ALA A 75 23.55 14.30 39.97
N GLU A 76 24.83 14.26 39.65
CA GLU A 76 25.89 14.85 40.47
C GLU A 76 26.34 16.21 39.90
N GLY A 77 25.44 17.19 40.02
CA GLY A 77 25.65 18.55 39.55
C GLY A 77 24.73 19.52 40.27
N ARG A 78 25.00 19.75 41.56
CA ARG A 78 24.43 20.84 42.36
C ARG A 78 25.50 21.45 43.25
#